data_AF-A0A957SLL5-F1
#
_entry.id   AF-A0A957SLL5-F1
#
_cell.length_a   1.000
_cell.length_b   1.000
_cell.length_c   1.000
_cell.angle_alpha   90.00
_cell.angle_beta   90.00
_cell.angle_gamma   90.00
#
_symmetry.space_group_name_H-M   'P 1'
#
loop_
_entity.id
_entity.type
_entity.pdbx_description
1 polymer ?
#
loop_
_entity_poly.entity_id
_entity_poly.type
_entity_poly.pdbx_seq_one_letter_code
_entity_poly.pdbx_strand_id
1 'polypeptide(L)'
;EVSVLGNCHSANREPNVSIPGEILPSREFYDYTAKYEDDSSQLLIPARLDEAQVAEVQEMALRAFYAVDGAGLARVDFLLDGESQ
;
A
#
# COMPACT_ATOMS: atom_id res chain seq x y z
N GLU A 1 0.53 2.90 1.19
CA GLU A 1 -0.27 1.66 1.04
C GLU A 1 -0.59 1.40 -0.42
N VAL A 2 -0.75 0.12 -0.80
CA VAL A 2 -1.30 -0.32 -2.10
C VAL A 2 -2.33 -1.42 -1.89
N SER A 3 -3.23 -1.59 -2.85
CA SER A 3 -4.18 -2.71 -2.88
C SER A 3 -3.75 -3.75 -3.90
N VAL A 4 -3.80 -5.03 -3.53
CA VAL A 4 -3.59 -6.17 -4.43
C VAL A 4 -4.91 -6.91 -4.60
N LEU A 5 -5.42 -7.00 -5.83
CA LEU A 5 -6.69 -7.65 -6.17
C LEU A 5 -6.43 -8.84 -7.09
N GLY A 6 -6.82 -10.04 -6.65
CA GLY A 6 -6.72 -11.26 -7.44
C GLY A 6 -6.50 -12.50 -6.58
N ASN A 7 -6.18 -13.60 -7.25
CA ASN A 7 -5.89 -14.87 -6.60
C ASN A 7 -4.48 -15.31 -6.99
N CYS A 8 -3.63 -15.58 -6.02
CA CYS A 8 -2.25 -15.99 -6.24
C CYS A 8 -2.11 -17.29 -7.08
N HIS A 9 -3.09 -18.19 -7.00
CA HIS A 9 -3.09 -19.47 -7.72
C HIS A 9 -3.66 -19.43 -9.15
N SER A 10 -4.15 -18.27 -9.58
CA SER A 10 -4.86 -18.18 -10.86
C SER A 10 -3.86 -18.16 -12.03
N ALA A 11 -3.59 -19.33 -12.60
CA ALA A 11 -2.72 -19.50 -13.78
C ALA A 11 -3.13 -18.64 -15.00
N ASN A 12 -4.38 -18.15 -15.05
CA ASN A 12 -4.91 -17.34 -16.15
C ASN A 12 -5.00 -15.85 -15.84
N ARG A 13 -4.66 -15.40 -14.62
CA ARG A 13 -4.81 -13.97 -14.26
C ARG A 13 -3.90 -13.60 -13.10
N GLU A 14 -2.88 -12.79 -13.38
CA GLU A 14 -2.03 -12.22 -12.34
C GLU A 14 -2.82 -11.23 -11.47
N PRO A 15 -2.54 -11.15 -10.16
CA PRO A 15 -3.09 -10.13 -9.29
C PRO A 15 -2.71 -8.72 -9.77
N ASN A 16 -3.66 -7.79 -9.70
CA ASN A 16 -3.45 -6.40 -10.07
C ASN A 16 -3.08 -5.60 -8.82
N VAL A 17 -2.10 -4.71 -8.94
CA VAL A 17 -1.68 -3.81 -7.85
C VAL A 17 -2.09 -2.38 -8.18
N SER A 18 -2.70 -1.67 -7.22
CA SER A 18 -3.10 -0.27 -7.39
C SER A 18 -1.89 0.67 -7.44
N ILE A 19 -2.11 1.92 -7.84
CA ILE A 19 -1.16 3.01 -7.55
C ILE A 19 -0.99 3.17 -6.03
N PRO A 20 0.21 3.53 -5.54
CA PRO A 20 0.42 3.80 -4.12
C PRO A 20 -0.32 5.03 -3.63
N GLY A 21 -0.88 4.93 -2.42
CA GLY A 21 -1.37 6.06 -1.64
C GLY A 21 -0.50 6.31 -0.41
N GLU A 22 -0.34 7.56 -0.03
CA GLU A 22 0.41 7.99 1.16
C GLU A 22 -0.56 8.50 2.22
N ILE A 23 -0.41 8.00 3.44
CA ILE A 23 -1.20 8.44 4.59
C ILE A 23 -0.40 9.51 5.30
N LEU A 24 -0.94 10.73 5.37
CA LEU A 24 -0.43 11.80 6.24
C LEU A 24 -1.24 11.74 7.55
N PRO A 25 -0.70 11.16 8.63
CA PRO A 25 -1.42 11.08 9.89
C PRO A 25 -1.64 12.47 10.48
N SER A 26 -2.78 12.67 11.14
CA SER A 26 -3.08 13.92 11.87
C SER A 26 -2.19 14.14 13.10
N ARG A 27 -1.44 13.12 13.49
CA ARG A 27 -0.59 13.07 14.69
C ARG A 27 0.77 12.49 14.34
N GLU A 28 1.66 12.45 15.33
CA GLU A 28 2.98 11.84 15.20
C GLU A 28 2.92 10.37 14.74
N PHE A 29 1.86 9.65 15.10
CA PHE A 29 1.63 8.27 14.68
C PHE A 29 0.23 8.07 14.09
N TYR A 30 0.12 7.14 13.14
CA TYR A 30 -1.16 6.68 12.61
C TYR A 30 -1.82 5.67 13.56
N ASP A 31 -2.15 6.16 14.76
CA ASP A 31 -2.80 5.39 15.82
C ASP A 31 -4.32 5.24 15.60
N TYR A 32 -5.01 4.61 16.54
CA TYR A 32 -6.46 4.40 16.44
C TYR A 32 -7.24 5.72 16.31
N THR A 33 -6.88 6.74 17.09
CA THR A 33 -7.56 8.03 17.05
C THR A 33 -7.32 8.72 15.72
N ALA A 34 -6.07 8.76 15.24
CA ALA A 34 -5.72 9.31 13.92
C ALA A 34 -6.41 8.55 12.76
N LYS A 35 -6.79 7.28 12.98
CA LYS A 35 -7.44 6.45 11.96
C LYS A 35 -8.97 6.52 11.97
N TYR A 36 -9.61 6.72 13.12
CA TYR A 36 -11.07 6.55 13.25
C TYR A 36 -11.81 7.66 14.00
N GLU A 37 -11.12 8.50 14.76
CA GLU A 37 -11.73 9.53 15.60
C GLU A 37 -11.38 10.95 15.13
N ASP A 38 -10.25 11.09 14.45
CA ASP A 38 -9.73 12.35 13.92
C ASP A 38 -9.69 12.29 12.40
N ASP A 39 -10.67 12.95 11.77
CA ASP A 39 -10.82 13.01 10.31
C ASP A 39 -9.78 13.92 9.62
N SER A 40 -8.79 14.44 10.35
CA SER A 40 -7.76 15.30 9.77
C SER A 40 -6.58 14.56 9.14
N SER A 41 -6.51 13.23 9.28
CA SER A 41 -5.56 12.40 8.52
C SER A 41 -5.90 12.45 7.03
N GLN A 42 -4.90 12.65 6.17
CA GLN A 42 -5.10 12.78 4.73
C GLN A 42 -4.58 11.55 3.99
N LEU A 43 -5.26 11.20 2.90
CA LEU A 43 -4.83 10.16 1.97
C LEU A 43 -4.47 10.82 0.64
N LEU A 44 -3.17 10.86 0.33
CA LEU A 44 -2.65 11.38 -0.93
C LEU A 44 -2.56 10.26 -1.96
N ILE A 45 -3.34 10.37 -3.04
CA ILE A 45 -3.31 9.43 -4.17
C ILE A 45 -3.18 10.23 -5.47
N PRO A 46 -2.14 9.98 -6.30
CA PRO A 46 -1.01 9.09 -6.03
C PRO A 46 -0.08 9.61 -4.92
N ALA A 47 0.65 8.72 -4.26
CA ALA A 47 1.74 9.05 -3.35
C ALA A 47 2.83 9.85 -4.07
N ARG A 48 3.57 10.69 -3.35
CA ARG A 48 4.67 11.49 -3.91
C ARG A 48 5.94 10.64 -4.05
N LEU A 49 5.90 9.70 -4.98
CA LEU A 49 6.99 8.78 -5.29
C LEU A 49 7.37 8.91 -6.76
N ASP A 50 8.65 8.69 -7.06
CA ASP A 50 9.08 8.56 -8.45
C ASP A 50 8.61 7.21 -9.06
N GLU A 51 8.74 7.07 -10.38
CA GLU A 51 8.28 5.88 -11.09
C GLU A 51 8.99 4.59 -10.62
N ALA A 52 10.25 4.69 -10.21
CA ALA A 52 11.03 3.54 -9.75
C ALA A 52 10.56 3.08 -8.37
N GLN A 53 10.34 4.01 -7.45
CA GLN A 53 9.76 3.75 -6.13
C GLN A 53 8.35 3.16 -6.23
N VAL A 54 7.52 3.69 -7.15
CA VAL A 54 6.18 3.13 -7.41
C VAL A 54 6.27 1.67 -7.86
N ALA A 55 7.14 1.38 -8.83
CA ALA A 55 7.33 0.01 -9.32
C ALA A 55 7.85 -0.93 -8.22
N GLU A 56 8.80 -0.47 -7.39
CA GLU A 56 9.36 -1.24 -6.28
C GLU A 56 8.29 -1.60 -5.25
N VAL A 57 7.48 -0.63 -4.81
CA VAL A 57 6.38 -0.86 -3.87
C VAL A 57 5.36 -1.86 -4.41
N GLN A 58 5.02 -1.76 -5.70
CA GLN A 58 4.08 -2.68 -6.34
C GLN A 58 4.65 -4.10 -6.43
N GLU A 59 5.93 -4.25 -6.79
CA GLU A 59 6.60 -5.56 -6.84
C GLU A 59 6.66 -6.20 -5.44
N MET A 60 7.05 -5.44 -4.43
CA MET A 60 7.09 -5.91 -3.04
C MET A 60 5.72 -6.36 -2.55
N ALA A 61 4.67 -5.61 -2.86
CA ALA A 61 3.30 -5.97 -2.48
C ALA A 61 2.85 -7.27 -3.14
N LEU A 62 3.15 -7.45 -4.42
CA LEU A 62 2.82 -8.66 -5.15
C LEU A 62 3.58 -9.87 -4.58
N ARG A 63 4.88 -9.73 -4.30
CA ARG A 63 5.71 -10.77 -3.69
C ARG A 63 5.20 -11.17 -2.30
N ALA A 64 4.84 -10.19 -1.46
CA ALA A 64 4.25 -10.44 -0.16
C ALA A 64 2.91 -11.19 -0.27
N PHE A 65 2.05 -10.77 -1.20
CA PHE A 65 0.76 -11.40 -1.45
C PHE A 65 0.91 -12.87 -1.89
N TYR A 66 1.87 -13.17 -2.76
CA TYR A 66 2.19 -14.56 -3.13
C TYR A 66 2.74 -15.38 -1.96
N ALA A 67 3.63 -14.79 -1.14
CA ALA A 67 4.27 -15.49 -0.02
C ALA A 67 3.28 -15.95 1.06
N VAL A 68 2.15 -15.24 1.23
CA VAL A 68 1.10 -15.55 2.22
C VAL A 68 -0.09 -16.29 1.64
N ASP A 69 0.01 -16.79 0.41
CA ASP A 69 -1.09 -17.46 -0.29
C ASP A 69 -2.33 -16.57 -0.47
N GLY A 70 -2.12 -15.28 -0.74
CA GLY A 70 -3.17 -14.27 -0.81
C GLY A 70 -4.24 -14.56 -1.86
N ALA A 71 -5.50 -14.36 -1.49
CA ALA A 71 -6.65 -14.50 -2.38
C ALA A 71 -7.69 -13.39 -2.15
N GLY A 72 -8.40 -13.00 -3.20
CA GLY A 72 -9.38 -11.92 -3.16
C GLY A 72 -8.72 -10.53 -3.18
N LEU A 73 -8.61 -9.90 -2.02
CA LEU A 73 -8.13 -8.52 -1.87
C LEU A 73 -7.25 -8.40 -0.63
N ALA A 74 -6.09 -7.78 -0.78
CA ALA A 74 -5.25 -7.36 0.34
C ALA A 74 -4.89 -5.88 0.22
N ARG A 75 -4.73 -5.23 1.37
CA ARG A 75 -4.06 -3.94 1.47
C ARG A 75 -2.69 -4.17 2.07
N VAL A 76 -1.65 -3.69 1.40
CA VAL A 76 -0.26 -3.83 1.84
C VAL A 76 0.26 -2.45 2.21
N ASP A 77 0.62 -2.31 3.48
CA ASP A 77 1.09 -1.06 4.07
C ASP A 77 2.62 -1.08 4.13
N PHE A 78 3.24 0.07 3.81
CA PHE A 78 4.70 0.23 3.75
C PHE A 78 5.11 1.40 4.64
N LEU A 79 6.35 1.35 5.13
CA LEU A 79 7.02 2.47 5.77
C LEU A 79 8.16 2.92 4.85
N LEU A 80 8.22 4.22 4.58
CA LEU A 80 9.32 4.85 3.85
C LEU A 80 9.97 5.85 4.79
N ASP A 81 11.30 5.81 4.87
CA ASP A 81 12.05 6.75 5.70
C ASP A 81 12.09 8.14 5.05
N GLY A 82 11.97 9.19 5.86
CA GLY A 82 11.88 10.58 5.40
C GLY A 82 13.17 11.12 4.80
N GLU A 83 14.32 10.49 5.08
CA GLU A 83 15.59 10.82 4.39
C GLU A 83 15.65 10.22 2.97
N SER A 84 14.82 9.21 2.68
CA SER A 84 14.74 8.51 1.40
C SER A 84 13.58 8.99 0.52
N GLN A 85 12.89 10.05 0.93
CA GLN A 85 11.76 10.67 0.23
C GLN A 85 12.17 11.95 -0.53
#